data_AF-A0A7Z9R1V2-F1
#
_entry.id   AF-A0A7Z9R1V2-F1
#
_cell.length_a   1.000
_cell.length_b   1.000
_cell.length_c   1.000
_cell.angle_alpha   90.00
_cell.angle_beta   90.00
_cell.angle_gamma   90.00
#
_symmetry.space_group_name_H-M   'P 1'
#
loop_
_entity.id
_entity.type
_entity.pdbx_description
1 polymer ?
#
loop_
_entity_poly.entity_id
_entity_poly.type
_entity_poly.pdbx_seq_one_letter_code
_entity_poly.pdbx_strand_id
1 'polypeptide(L)'
;MNNINFFASNKMASLTIQKFQGILVQSDLECEGSIASKHGVFLGNLFITDRHGFKVYRRKNTVPLSVQGFQDSDTSFNVGDADTCVAWYNKMLIEGFVQRIDEIFPVQHLYEDFTEIDYSKEVQSLKTRLDQLDLVNMLDAEFVAALQSGGAAYVEIASQVSAETSARQQEDTGIKSRLDLIEAGDWVTTVRIQNGQVTAAKCAADVASQAELETEKLRLTAIEADN
;
A
#
# COMPACT_ATOMS: atom_id res chain seq x y z
N MET A 1 -33.45 -12.42 -1.48
CA MET A 1 -32.15 -11.80 -1.12
C MET A 1 -31.80 -10.84 -2.24
N ASN A 2 -31.77 -9.54 -1.98
CA ASN A 2 -31.04 -8.59 -2.81
C ASN A 2 -30.71 -7.34 -1.99
N ASN A 3 -29.48 -6.90 -2.19
CA ASN A 3 -28.65 -6.18 -1.25
C ASN A 3 -29.11 -4.74 -0.97
N ILE A 4 -28.95 -4.37 0.30
CA ILE A 4 -29.03 -3.02 0.82
C ILE A 4 -27.79 -2.27 0.33
N ASN A 5 -27.99 -1.26 -0.51
CA ASN A 5 -26.93 -0.33 -0.92
C ASN A 5 -26.59 0.59 0.27
N PHE A 6 -25.47 0.30 0.94
CA PHE A 6 -24.91 1.12 2.00
C PHE A 6 -23.76 1.97 1.43
N PHE A 7 -24.09 3.04 0.72
CA PHE A 7 -23.13 4.12 0.46
C PHE A 7 -23.72 5.41 1.01
N ALA A 8 -23.37 5.70 2.25
CA ALA A 8 -23.57 7.01 2.84
C ALA A 8 -22.79 8.04 2.02
N SER A 9 -23.52 8.91 1.32
CA SER A 9 -23.00 10.09 0.66
C SER A 9 -22.41 11.04 1.71
N ASN A 10 -21.09 10.99 1.92
CA ASN A 10 -20.35 12.06 2.59
C ASN A 10 -20.42 13.33 1.73
N LYS A 11 -21.48 14.13 1.92
CA LYS A 11 -21.53 15.51 1.42
C LYS A 11 -20.52 16.32 2.23
N MET A 12 -19.28 16.42 1.74
CA MET A 12 -18.37 17.46 2.20
C MET A 12 -19.03 18.82 1.93
N ALA A 13 -19.32 19.58 2.98
CA ALA A 13 -19.75 20.96 2.84
C ALA A 13 -18.65 21.71 2.07
N SER A 14 -18.98 22.24 0.90
CA SER A 14 -18.09 23.09 0.12
C SER A 14 -17.94 24.42 0.87
N LEU A 15 -16.89 24.55 1.68
CA LEU A 15 -16.46 25.84 2.19
C LEU A 15 -15.84 26.62 1.02
N THR A 16 -16.53 27.66 0.55
CA THR A 16 -15.96 28.60 -0.43
C THR A 16 -15.02 29.55 0.31
N ILE A 17 -13.75 29.18 0.43
CA ILE A 17 -12.71 30.05 0.99
C ILE A 17 -12.32 31.06 -0.08
N GLN A 18 -12.72 32.32 0.08
CA GLN A 18 -12.24 33.40 -0.78
C GLN A 18 -10.85 33.83 -0.32
N LYS A 19 -9.85 33.62 -1.19
CA LYS A 19 -8.47 34.01 -0.94
C LYS A 19 -8.30 35.49 -1.26
N PHE A 20 -8.14 36.31 -0.23
CA PHE A 20 -7.77 37.72 -0.39
C PHE A 20 -6.25 37.88 -0.20
N GLN A 21 -5.65 38.83 -0.91
CA GLN A 21 -4.23 39.16 -0.77
C GLN A 21 -3.95 40.03 0.46
N GLY A 22 -4.99 40.66 1.03
CA GLY A 22 -4.90 41.47 2.24
C GLY A 22 -6.27 41.94 2.70
N ILE A 23 -6.33 42.38 3.95
CA ILE A 23 -7.52 42.99 4.55
C ILE A 23 -7.13 44.43 4.88
N LEU A 24 -7.70 45.40 4.16
CA LEU A 24 -7.51 46.82 4.45
C LEU A 24 -8.69 47.30 5.29
N VAL A 25 -8.44 47.67 6.54
CA VAL A 25 -9.46 48.24 7.42
C VAL A 25 -8.99 49.61 7.89
N GLN A 26 -9.85 50.63 7.74
CA GLN A 26 -9.57 52.00 8.15
C GLN A 26 -9.98 52.27 9.61
N SER A 27 -10.97 51.55 10.10
CA SER A 27 -11.44 51.52 11.48
C SER A 27 -11.39 50.10 12.01
N ASP A 28 -11.72 49.88 13.28
CA ASP A 28 -11.87 48.50 13.74
C ASP A 28 -13.10 47.87 13.09
N LEU A 29 -12.92 46.63 12.59
CA LEU A 29 -13.99 45.81 12.05
C LEU A 29 -14.18 44.61 12.97
N GLU A 30 -15.28 44.61 13.70
CA GLU A 30 -15.71 43.46 14.49
C GLU A 30 -16.38 42.42 13.59
N CYS A 31 -15.95 41.17 13.69
CA CYS A 31 -16.49 40.01 12.98
C CYS A 31 -16.57 38.84 13.96
N GLU A 32 -17.78 38.55 14.47
CA GLU A 32 -18.12 37.36 15.26
C GLU A 32 -17.02 36.91 16.25
N GLY A 33 -16.62 37.81 17.17
CA GLY A 33 -15.61 37.51 18.20
C GLY A 33 -14.15 37.70 17.76
N SER A 34 -13.94 38.34 16.61
CA SER A 34 -12.64 38.83 16.16
C SER A 34 -12.72 40.32 15.83
N ILE A 35 -11.61 41.04 16.01
CA ILE A 35 -11.51 42.46 15.65
C ILE A 35 -10.29 42.63 14.74
N ALA A 36 -10.53 43.06 13.51
CA ALA A 36 -9.48 43.49 12.60
C ALA A 36 -9.23 44.99 12.79
N SER A 37 -7.98 45.35 13.07
CA SER A 37 -7.51 46.72 13.25
C SER A 37 -6.47 47.09 12.20
N LYS A 38 -6.03 48.36 12.20
CA LYS A 38 -4.91 48.82 11.37
C LYS A 38 -3.61 48.01 11.55
N HIS A 39 -3.39 47.41 12.72
CA HIS A 39 -2.12 46.80 13.10
C HIS A 39 -2.11 45.27 13.05
N GLY A 40 -3.28 44.65 12.86
CA GLY A 40 -3.43 43.21 12.87
C GLY A 40 -4.82 42.77 13.29
N VAL A 41 -4.96 41.47 13.52
CA VAL A 41 -6.23 40.83 13.86
C VAL A 41 -6.17 40.31 15.29
N PHE A 42 -7.15 40.70 16.10
CA PHE A 42 -7.40 40.18 17.44
C PHE A 42 -8.43 39.05 17.35
N LEU A 43 -8.07 37.87 17.84
CA LEU A 43 -8.94 36.69 17.85
C LEU A 43 -8.91 36.09 19.27
N GLY A 44 -9.96 36.34 20.05
CA GLY A 44 -9.99 35.96 21.47
C GLY A 44 -8.82 36.56 22.24
N ASN A 45 -7.87 35.72 22.67
CA ASN A 45 -6.64 36.12 23.36
C ASN A 45 -5.40 36.24 22.47
N LEU A 46 -5.57 36.09 21.15
CA LEU A 46 -4.49 36.15 20.19
C LEU A 46 -4.48 37.49 19.47
N PHE A 47 -3.28 37.99 19.21
CA PHE A 47 -3.03 39.09 18.30
C PHE A 47 -2.10 38.61 17.18
N ILE A 48 -2.56 38.74 15.94
CA ILE A 48 -1.87 38.26 14.74
C ILE A 48 -1.47 39.48 13.91
N THR A 49 -0.18 39.59 13.58
CA THR A 49 0.37 40.72 12.83
C THR A 49 1.47 40.26 11.87
N ASP A 50 1.66 40.99 10.78
CA ASP A 50 2.71 40.76 9.78
C ASP A 50 3.81 41.83 9.79
N ARG A 51 3.73 42.84 10.68
CA ARG A 51 4.60 44.02 10.71
C ARG A 51 6.09 43.69 10.69
N HIS A 52 6.49 42.59 11.33
CA HIS A 52 7.88 42.12 11.41
C HIS A 52 7.99 40.65 10.96
N GLY A 53 7.22 40.29 9.93
CA GLY A 53 6.94 38.91 9.57
C GLY A 53 5.69 38.40 10.29
N PHE A 54 5.17 37.26 9.84
CA PHE A 54 3.99 36.63 10.42
C PHE A 54 4.28 36.20 11.85
N LYS A 55 3.63 36.86 12.81
CA LYS A 55 3.79 36.60 14.24
C LYS A 55 2.45 36.50 14.94
N VAL A 56 2.42 35.64 15.95
CA VAL A 56 1.25 35.44 16.80
C VAL A 56 1.65 35.71 18.24
N TYR A 57 0.86 36.56 18.88
CA TYR A 57 1.05 36.99 20.26
C TYR A 57 -0.14 36.52 21.09
N ARG A 58 0.10 36.00 22.30
CA ARG A 58 -0.95 35.64 23.26
C ARG A 58 -0.97 36.65 24.39
N ARG A 59 -2.16 37.18 24.69
CA ARG A 59 -2.38 38.11 25.80
C ARG A 59 -1.95 37.46 27.11
N LYS A 60 -1.25 38.22 27.95
CA LYS A 60 -0.93 37.82 29.32
C LYS A 60 -2.17 37.92 30.20
N ASN A 61 -2.18 37.15 31.29
CA ASN A 61 -3.28 37.20 32.25
C ASN A 61 -3.12 38.38 33.23
N THR A 62 -3.13 39.58 32.68
CA THR A 62 -2.98 40.86 33.39
C THR A 62 -3.98 41.89 32.84
N VAL A 63 -4.26 42.93 33.62
CA VAL A 63 -5.00 44.10 33.10
C VAL A 63 -4.13 44.77 32.03
N PRO A 64 -4.66 45.11 30.84
CA PRO A 64 -3.88 45.76 29.80
C PRO A 64 -3.22 47.04 30.31
N LEU A 65 -1.98 47.31 29.92
CA LEU A 65 -1.21 48.43 30.47
C LEU A 65 -1.90 49.79 30.25
N SER A 66 -2.52 49.99 29.09
CA SER A 66 -3.29 51.21 28.82
C SER A 66 -4.51 51.36 29.73
N VAL A 67 -5.17 50.24 30.07
CA VAL A 67 -6.36 50.23 30.94
C VAL A 67 -6.00 50.58 32.38
N GLN A 68 -4.82 50.16 32.85
CA GLN A 68 -4.30 50.59 34.15
C GLN A 68 -4.16 52.12 34.24
N GLY A 69 -3.93 52.79 33.10
CA GLY A 69 -3.86 54.26 33.02
C GLY A 69 -5.21 54.97 33.18
N PHE A 70 -6.34 54.26 33.03
CA PHE A 70 -7.69 54.80 33.26
C PHE A 70 -8.15 54.62 34.71
N GLN A 71 -7.36 53.96 35.56
CA GLN A 71 -7.70 53.72 36.94
C GLN A 71 -7.59 55.02 37.76
N ASP A 72 -8.63 55.35 38.52
CA ASP A 72 -8.67 56.52 39.42
C ASP A 72 -9.28 56.13 40.78
N SER A 73 -9.72 57.12 41.58
CA SER A 73 -10.34 56.84 42.89
C SER A 73 -11.71 56.17 42.80
N ASP A 74 -12.40 56.33 41.67
CA ASP A 74 -13.79 55.89 41.48
C ASP A 74 -13.89 54.69 40.51
N THR A 75 -12.83 54.42 39.76
CA THR A 75 -12.76 53.40 38.72
C THR A 75 -11.61 52.44 39.03
N SER A 76 -11.90 51.13 39.05
CA SER A 76 -10.89 50.10 39.25
C SER A 76 -11.10 48.93 38.30
N PHE A 77 -10.00 48.31 37.87
CA PHE A 77 -10.00 47.22 36.91
C PHE A 77 -9.24 46.03 37.46
N ASN A 78 -9.81 44.84 37.30
CA ASN A 78 -9.23 43.59 37.73
C ASN A 78 -9.02 42.66 36.55
N VAL A 79 -8.05 41.75 36.69
CA VAL A 79 -7.74 40.75 35.65
C VAL A 79 -8.96 39.91 35.27
N GLY A 80 -9.85 39.64 36.24
CA GLY A 80 -11.07 38.86 36.04
C GLY A 80 -12.21 39.58 35.32
N ASP A 81 -12.08 40.88 35.03
CA ASP A 81 -13.17 41.66 34.40
C ASP A 81 -13.36 41.30 32.93
N ALA A 82 -12.30 40.82 32.26
CA ALA A 82 -12.37 40.33 30.89
C ALA A 82 -11.26 39.31 30.60
N ASP A 83 -11.66 38.25 29.90
CA ASP A 83 -10.84 37.08 29.61
C ASP A 83 -10.13 37.16 28.26
N THR A 84 -10.64 37.97 27.32
CA THR A 84 -10.17 38.11 25.93
C THR A 84 -9.89 39.56 25.54
N CYS A 85 -9.12 39.77 24.47
CA CYS A 85 -8.87 41.12 23.93
C CYS A 85 -10.18 41.80 23.51
N VAL A 86 -11.09 41.05 22.89
CA VAL A 86 -12.42 41.53 22.46
C VAL A 86 -13.30 41.85 23.66
N ALA A 87 -13.28 41.05 24.74
CA ALA A 87 -14.01 41.36 25.96
C ALA A 87 -13.50 42.64 26.63
N TRP A 88 -12.19 42.86 26.67
CA TRP A 88 -11.61 44.13 27.14
C TRP A 88 -12.05 45.31 26.28
N TYR A 89 -12.05 45.16 24.96
CA TYR A 89 -12.58 46.17 24.04
C TYR A 89 -14.03 46.51 24.32
N ASN A 90 -14.91 45.52 24.37
CA ASN A 90 -16.33 45.73 24.62
C ASN A 90 -16.59 46.38 25.98
N LYS A 91 -15.89 45.96 27.03
CA LYS A 91 -16.00 46.58 28.36
C LYS A 91 -15.63 48.06 28.33
N MET A 92 -14.44 48.40 27.82
CA MET A 92 -13.96 49.78 27.79
C MET A 92 -14.78 50.66 26.84
N LEU A 93 -15.31 50.09 25.75
CA LEU A 93 -16.20 50.79 24.82
C LEU A 93 -17.55 51.13 25.49
N ILE A 94 -18.16 50.18 26.21
CA ILE A 94 -19.43 50.38 26.93
C ILE A 94 -19.27 51.41 28.05
N GLU A 95 -18.15 51.37 28.76
CA GLU A 95 -17.82 52.32 29.82
C GLU A 95 -17.36 53.70 29.28
N GLY A 96 -17.18 53.83 27.96
CA GLY A 96 -16.89 55.10 27.29
C GLY A 96 -15.43 55.55 27.35
N PHE A 97 -14.50 54.66 27.73
CA PHE A 97 -13.08 54.98 27.85
C PHE A 97 -12.35 55.00 26.50
N VAL A 98 -12.77 54.16 25.56
CA VAL A 98 -12.07 53.99 24.27
C VAL A 98 -13.06 53.86 23.13
N GLN A 99 -12.60 54.13 21.91
CA GLN A 99 -13.38 53.86 20.69
C GLN A 99 -12.77 52.74 19.85
N ARG A 100 -11.48 52.44 20.06
CA ARG A 100 -10.74 51.50 19.24
C ARG A 100 -9.89 50.55 20.09
N ILE A 101 -9.67 49.35 19.58
CA ILE A 101 -8.90 48.30 20.26
C ILE A 101 -7.42 48.66 20.36
N ASP A 102 -6.90 49.49 19.44
CA ASP A 102 -5.52 50.00 19.49
C ASP A 102 -5.28 50.98 20.65
N GLU A 103 -6.34 51.53 21.27
CA GLU A 103 -6.24 52.35 22.48
C GLU A 103 -6.05 51.48 23.74
N ILE A 104 -6.59 50.25 23.73
CA ILE A 104 -6.40 49.27 24.80
C ILE A 104 -5.09 48.52 24.63
N PHE A 105 -4.82 48.03 23.43
CA PHE A 105 -3.65 47.25 23.08
C PHE A 105 -2.82 47.97 22.01
N PRO A 106 -2.20 49.11 22.34
CA PRO A 106 -1.36 49.82 21.40
C PRO A 106 -0.10 49.01 21.13
N VAL A 107 0.42 49.10 19.91
CA VAL A 107 1.63 48.33 19.51
C VAL A 107 2.85 48.67 20.36
N GLN A 108 2.87 49.87 20.96
CA GLN A 108 3.94 50.29 21.87
C GLN A 108 4.00 49.49 23.18
N HIS A 109 2.90 48.85 23.59
CA HIS A 109 2.80 48.01 24.79
C HIS A 109 2.74 46.50 24.45
N LEU A 110 3.11 46.13 23.21
CA LEU A 110 2.92 44.76 22.72
C LEU A 110 3.62 43.72 23.60
N TYR A 111 4.84 44.00 24.08
CA TYR A 111 5.62 43.04 24.85
C TYR A 111 5.25 43.03 26.34
N GLU A 112 4.62 44.09 26.81
CA GLU A 112 4.08 44.25 28.15
C GLU A 112 2.79 43.42 28.27
N ASP A 113 1.89 43.57 27.30
CA ASP A 113 0.56 42.94 27.32
C ASP A 113 0.51 41.54 26.70
N PHE A 114 1.47 41.18 25.85
CA PHE A 114 1.49 39.89 25.15
C PHE A 114 2.82 39.15 25.25
N THR A 115 2.73 37.84 25.04
CA THR A 115 3.86 36.92 24.88
C THR A 115 3.85 36.37 23.45
N GLU A 116 4.98 36.46 22.74
CA GLU A 116 5.13 35.87 21.40
C GLU A 116 5.02 34.35 21.49
N ILE A 117 4.18 33.75 20.63
CA ILE A 117 4.10 32.30 20.47
C ILE A 117 4.96 31.91 19.27
N ASP A 118 5.98 31.10 19.52
CA ASP A 118 6.79 30.50 18.48
C ASP A 118 6.21 29.14 18.07
N TYR A 119 5.56 29.09 16.91
CA TYR A 119 5.01 27.86 16.32
C TYR A 119 6.03 27.08 15.47
N SER A 120 7.31 27.48 15.44
CA SER A 120 8.31 26.88 14.56
C SER A 120 8.47 25.37 14.80
N LYS A 121 8.37 24.92 16.06
CA LYS A 121 8.50 23.49 16.41
C LYS A 121 7.31 22.67 15.93
N GLU A 122 6.09 23.16 16.15
CA GLU A 122 4.86 22.51 15.72
C GLU A 122 4.78 22.46 14.19
N VAL A 123 5.12 23.56 13.51
CA VAL A 123 5.18 23.62 12.05
C VAL A 123 6.24 22.65 11.51
N GLN A 124 7.41 22.57 12.14
CA GLN A 124 8.44 21.60 11.77
C GLN A 124 7.97 20.16 11.99
N SER A 125 7.28 19.87 13.10
CA SER A 125 6.71 18.55 13.37
C SER A 125 5.66 18.16 12.33
N LEU A 126 4.75 19.08 11.98
CA LEU A 126 3.75 18.88 10.94
C LEU A 126 4.40 18.66 9.57
N LYS A 127 5.45 19.43 9.25
CA LYS A 127 6.23 19.25 8.02
C LYS A 127 6.87 17.88 7.98
N THR A 128 7.56 17.45 9.04
CA THR A 128 8.13 16.10 9.12
C THR A 128 7.08 15.01 8.93
N ARG A 129 5.90 15.15 9.54
CA ARG A 129 4.80 14.19 9.36
C ARG A 129 4.27 14.17 7.93
N LEU A 130 4.21 15.33 7.28
CA LEU A 130 3.83 15.42 5.88
C LEU A 130 4.89 14.77 4.99
N ASP A 131 6.18 15.07 5.19
CA ASP A 131 7.29 14.48 4.45
C ASP A 131 7.35 12.95 4.63
N GLN A 132 7.01 12.45 5.84
CA GLN A 132 6.87 11.01 6.09
C GLN A 132 5.66 10.40 5.39
N LEU A 133 4.53 11.10 5.34
CA LEU A 133 3.36 10.65 4.61
C LEU A 133 3.63 10.63 3.11
N ASP A 134 4.36 11.62 2.59
CA ASP A 134 4.82 11.67 1.22
C ASP A 134 5.79 10.53 0.93
N LEU A 135 6.72 10.20 1.84
CA LEU A 135 7.58 9.02 1.71
C LEU A 135 6.77 7.71 1.67
N VAL A 136 5.74 7.60 2.50
CA VAL A 136 4.85 6.42 2.54
C VAL A 136 3.92 6.36 1.31
N ASN A 137 3.54 7.50 0.74
CA ASN A 137 2.79 7.55 -0.53
C ASN A 137 3.71 7.40 -1.75
N MET A 138 4.99 7.74 -1.60
CA MET A 138 6.09 7.43 -2.49
C MET A 138 6.67 6.03 -2.24
N LEU A 139 6.05 5.17 -1.42
CA LEU A 139 6.30 3.73 -1.47
C LEU A 139 5.73 3.19 -2.78
N ASP A 140 6.48 2.78 -3.79
CA ASP A 140 7.74 3.25 -4.39
C ASP A 140 7.74 2.57 -5.76
N ALA A 141 8.33 3.19 -6.77
CA ALA A 141 8.61 2.49 -8.02
C ALA A 141 9.37 1.18 -7.76
N GLU A 142 10.13 1.10 -6.66
CA GLU A 142 10.80 -0.10 -6.18
C GLU A 142 9.84 -1.17 -5.61
N PHE A 143 8.77 -0.80 -4.89
CA PHE A 143 7.72 -1.73 -4.47
C PHE A 143 6.88 -2.20 -5.66
N VAL A 144 6.56 -1.30 -6.59
CA VAL A 144 5.90 -1.63 -7.87
C VAL A 144 6.80 -2.51 -8.74
N ALA A 145 8.12 -2.26 -8.78
CA ALA A 145 9.09 -3.08 -9.50
C ALA A 145 9.31 -4.43 -8.81
N ALA A 146 9.25 -4.52 -7.49
CA ALA A 146 9.26 -5.78 -6.75
C ALA A 146 8.00 -6.62 -7.05
N LEU A 147 6.83 -5.98 -7.12
CA LEU A 147 5.59 -6.61 -7.56
C LEU A 147 5.65 -7.06 -9.03
N GLN A 148 6.19 -6.22 -9.92
CA GLN A 148 6.33 -6.53 -11.35
C GLN A 148 7.37 -7.62 -11.61
N SER A 149 8.52 -7.60 -10.92
CA SER A 149 9.54 -8.64 -11.00
C SER A 149 9.07 -9.97 -10.41
N GLY A 150 8.33 -9.93 -9.28
CA GLY A 150 7.63 -11.09 -8.74
C GLY A 150 6.58 -11.64 -9.71
N GLY A 151 5.84 -10.77 -10.39
CA GLY A 151 4.89 -11.14 -11.44
C GLY A 151 5.57 -11.77 -12.67
N ALA A 152 6.69 -11.22 -13.11
CA ALA A 152 7.45 -11.75 -14.25
C ALA A 152 8.04 -13.14 -13.96
N ALA A 153 8.63 -13.33 -12.77
CA ALA A 153 9.13 -14.64 -12.33
C ALA A 153 8.02 -15.68 -12.25
N TYR A 154 6.83 -15.30 -11.77
CA TYR A 154 5.67 -16.20 -11.72
C TYR A 154 5.23 -16.66 -13.12
N VAL A 155 5.18 -15.74 -14.10
CA VAL A 155 4.81 -16.05 -15.48
C VAL A 155 5.82 -17.00 -16.13
N GLU A 156 7.11 -16.79 -15.91
CA GLU A 156 8.16 -17.66 -16.44
C GLU A 156 8.10 -19.07 -15.84
N ILE A 157 7.95 -19.19 -14.52
CA ILE A 157 7.80 -20.48 -13.84
C ILE A 157 6.55 -21.22 -14.36
N ALA A 158 5.41 -20.53 -14.51
CA ALA A 158 4.20 -21.13 -15.04
C ALA A 158 4.40 -21.67 -16.47
N SER A 159 5.14 -20.92 -17.31
CA SER A 159 5.51 -21.36 -18.67
C SER A 159 6.42 -22.60 -18.65
N GLN A 160 7.45 -22.62 -17.80
CA GLN A 160 8.36 -23.76 -17.68
C GLN A 160 7.64 -25.02 -17.18
N VAL A 161 6.76 -24.88 -16.19
CA VAL A 161 5.95 -25.98 -15.67
C VAL A 161 5.00 -26.53 -16.75
N SER A 162 4.38 -25.65 -17.54
CA SER A 162 3.52 -26.08 -18.66
C SER A 162 4.31 -26.81 -19.76
N ALA A 163 5.50 -26.33 -20.08
CA ALA A 163 6.38 -26.98 -21.06
C ALA A 163 6.86 -28.36 -20.59
N GLU A 164 7.32 -28.48 -19.35
CA GLU A 164 7.72 -29.76 -18.73
C GLU A 164 6.56 -30.74 -18.65
N THR A 165 5.37 -30.27 -18.26
CA THR A 165 4.16 -31.10 -18.22
C THR A 165 3.83 -31.66 -19.62
N SER A 166 3.97 -30.84 -20.66
CA SER A 166 3.73 -31.26 -22.04
C SER A 166 4.78 -32.27 -22.52
N ALA A 167 6.06 -32.07 -22.17
CA ALA A 167 7.14 -32.99 -22.50
C ALA A 167 6.92 -34.37 -21.86
N ARG A 168 6.55 -34.41 -20.58
CA ARG A 168 6.22 -35.67 -19.89
C ARG A 168 5.01 -36.38 -20.48
N GLN A 169 3.96 -35.64 -20.84
CA GLN A 169 2.79 -36.23 -21.50
C GLN A 169 3.14 -36.84 -22.86
N GLN A 170 4.04 -36.23 -23.63
CA GLN A 170 4.52 -36.78 -24.90
C GLN A 170 5.36 -38.04 -24.67
N GLU A 171 6.25 -38.03 -23.68
CA GLU A 171 7.06 -39.20 -23.33
C GLU A 171 6.18 -40.36 -22.87
N ASP A 172 5.23 -40.13 -21.96
CA ASP A 172 4.29 -41.14 -21.48
C ASP A 172 3.44 -41.71 -22.62
N THR A 173 3.00 -40.87 -23.56
CA THR A 173 2.27 -41.32 -24.75
C THR A 173 3.16 -42.19 -25.65
N GLY A 174 4.44 -41.82 -25.81
CA GLY A 174 5.42 -42.61 -26.56
C GLY A 174 5.72 -43.96 -25.91
N ILE A 175 5.91 -43.99 -24.59
CA ILE A 175 6.10 -45.23 -23.81
C ILE A 175 4.87 -46.11 -23.93
N LYS A 176 3.67 -45.54 -23.74
CA LYS A 176 2.40 -46.26 -23.87
C LYS A 176 2.27 -46.89 -25.27
N SER A 177 2.55 -46.13 -26.32
CA SER A 177 2.47 -46.63 -27.70
C SER A 177 3.45 -47.79 -27.95
N ARG A 178 4.68 -47.69 -27.41
CA ARG A 178 5.68 -48.76 -27.51
C ARG A 178 5.25 -50.01 -26.73
N LEU A 179 4.63 -49.84 -25.57
CA LEU A 179 4.10 -50.94 -24.78
C LEU A 179 2.94 -51.62 -25.51
N ASP A 180 1.99 -50.85 -26.04
CA ASP A 180 0.85 -51.37 -26.82
C ASP A 180 1.36 -52.17 -28.05
N LEU A 181 2.43 -51.72 -28.72
CA LEU A 181 3.09 -52.45 -29.81
C LEU A 181 3.74 -53.76 -29.36
N ILE A 182 4.36 -53.79 -28.18
CA ILE A 182 4.99 -54.99 -27.60
C ILE A 182 3.93 -55.99 -27.12
N GLU A 183 2.78 -55.52 -26.63
CA GLU A 183 1.68 -56.38 -26.19
C GLU A 183 0.86 -56.91 -27.37
N ALA A 184 0.62 -56.09 -28.40
CA ALA A 184 -0.06 -56.52 -29.62
C ALA A 184 0.85 -57.41 -30.50
N GLY A 185 2.14 -57.12 -30.51
CA GLY A 185 3.15 -58.00 -31.08
C GLY A 185 3.31 -59.20 -30.16
N ASP A 186 2.66 -60.30 -30.50
CA ASP A 186 2.66 -61.59 -29.80
C ASP A 186 4.06 -62.26 -29.78
N TRP A 187 5.12 -61.51 -29.49
CA TRP A 187 6.52 -61.91 -29.58
C TRP A 187 6.84 -63.03 -28.60
N VAL A 188 6.18 -63.03 -27.43
CA VAL A 188 6.37 -64.07 -26.40
C VAL A 188 5.71 -65.37 -26.84
N THR A 189 4.58 -65.33 -27.54
CA THR A 189 3.75 -66.51 -27.81
C THR A 189 4.04 -67.06 -29.20
N THR A 190 3.99 -66.23 -30.24
CA THR A 190 4.27 -66.66 -31.62
C THR A 190 5.72 -67.11 -31.82
N VAL A 191 6.72 -66.35 -31.36
CA VAL A 191 8.14 -66.73 -31.58
C VAL A 191 8.55 -67.92 -30.72
N ARG A 192 8.08 -68.00 -29.45
CA ARG A 192 8.36 -69.19 -28.62
C ARG A 192 7.67 -70.44 -29.16
N ILE A 193 6.43 -70.33 -29.64
CA ILE A 193 5.71 -71.45 -30.26
C ILE A 193 6.43 -71.88 -31.54
N GLN A 194 6.80 -70.94 -32.41
CA GLN A 194 7.54 -71.24 -33.64
C GLN A 194 8.91 -71.88 -33.34
N ASN A 195 9.67 -71.34 -32.39
CA ASN A 195 10.96 -71.93 -32.00
C ASN A 195 10.78 -73.33 -31.38
N GLY A 196 9.73 -73.53 -30.58
CA GLY A 196 9.37 -74.84 -30.05
C GLY A 196 9.02 -75.84 -31.16
N GLN A 197 8.23 -75.42 -32.15
CA GLN A 197 7.86 -76.22 -33.32
C GLN A 197 9.07 -76.57 -34.18
N VAL A 198 9.97 -75.63 -34.45
CA VAL A 198 11.21 -75.87 -35.21
C VAL A 198 12.12 -76.84 -34.46
N THR A 199 12.27 -76.67 -33.14
CA THR A 199 13.07 -77.58 -32.32
C THR A 199 12.49 -78.99 -32.34
N ALA A 200 11.17 -79.13 -32.16
CA ALA A 200 10.49 -80.41 -32.23
C ALA A 200 10.62 -81.09 -33.61
N ALA A 201 10.46 -80.32 -34.69
CA ALA A 201 10.63 -80.82 -36.06
C ALA A 201 12.06 -81.30 -36.31
N LYS A 202 13.07 -80.57 -35.80
CA LYS A 202 14.47 -80.96 -35.91
C LYS A 202 14.76 -82.27 -35.15
N CYS A 203 14.27 -82.40 -33.91
CA CYS A 203 14.42 -83.65 -33.16
C CYS A 203 13.75 -84.83 -33.86
N ALA A 204 12.56 -84.63 -34.45
CA ALA A 204 11.88 -85.68 -35.21
C ALA A 204 12.68 -86.11 -36.45
N ALA A 205 13.28 -85.15 -37.17
CA ALA A 205 14.15 -85.44 -38.31
C ALA A 205 15.42 -86.20 -37.89
N ASP A 206 16.09 -85.78 -36.81
CA ASP A 206 17.28 -86.46 -36.29
C ASP A 206 16.96 -87.90 -35.87
N VAL A 207 15.81 -88.14 -35.22
CA VAL A 207 15.34 -89.49 -34.85
C VAL A 207 15.05 -90.34 -36.09
N ALA A 208 14.43 -89.77 -37.12
CA ALA A 208 14.16 -90.47 -38.36
C ALA A 208 15.47 -90.88 -39.08
N SER A 209 16.43 -89.97 -39.20
CA SER A 209 17.75 -90.27 -39.78
C SER A 209 18.52 -91.33 -38.97
N GLN A 210 18.42 -91.31 -37.64
CA GLN A 210 19.03 -92.35 -36.81
C GLN A 210 18.36 -93.72 -37.04
N ALA A 211 17.04 -93.77 -37.18
CA ALA A 211 16.31 -95.01 -37.48
C ALA A 211 16.69 -95.59 -38.85
N GLU A 212 16.87 -94.75 -39.87
CA GLU A 212 17.37 -95.15 -41.19
C GLU A 212 18.79 -95.73 -41.09
N LEU A 213 19.68 -95.07 -40.36
CA LEU A 213 21.06 -95.53 -40.14
C LEU A 213 21.12 -96.89 -39.44
N GLU A 214 20.34 -97.09 -38.38
CA GLU A 214 20.29 -98.38 -37.67
C GLU A 214 19.71 -99.51 -38.55
N THR A 215 18.72 -99.19 -39.38
CA THR A 215 18.17 -100.13 -40.36
C THR A 215 19.23 -100.56 -41.38
N GLU A 216 20.04 -99.62 -41.88
CA GLU A 216 21.10 -99.93 -42.84
C GLU A 216 22.23 -100.75 -42.21
N LYS A 217 22.63 -100.44 -40.96
CA LYS A 217 23.58 -101.28 -40.21
C LYS A 217 23.10 -102.72 -40.09
N LEU A 218 21.83 -102.93 -39.73
CA LEU A 218 21.22 -104.26 -39.65
C LEU A 218 21.27 -105.01 -40.98
N ARG A 219 21.03 -104.34 -42.12
CA ARG A 219 21.14 -104.94 -43.45
C ARG A 219 22.58 -105.35 -43.78
N LEU A 220 23.56 -104.50 -43.46
CA LEU A 220 24.98 -104.81 -43.67
C LEU A 220 25.43 -106.00 -42.82
N THR A 221 25.05 -106.05 -41.54
CA THR A 221 25.37 -107.20 -40.67
C THR A 221 24.74 -108.50 -41.18
N ALA A 222 23.53 -108.45 -41.74
CA ALA A 222 22.92 -109.64 -42.35
C ALA A 222 23.70 -110.13 -43.58
N ILE A 223 24.21 -109.21 -44.41
CA ILE A 223 25.05 -109.55 -45.57
C ILE A 223 26.40 -110.14 -45.12
N GLU A 224 27.00 -109.60 -44.06
CA GLU A 224 28.25 -110.14 -43.50
C GLU A 224 28.07 -111.53 -42.88
N ALA A 225 26.88 -111.87 -42.38
CA ALA A 225 26.58 -113.20 -41.83
C ALA A 225 26.35 -114.29 -42.89
N ASP A 226 26.04 -113.90 -44.14
CA ASP A 226 25.78 -114.80 -45.26
C ASP A 226 27.02 -115.05 -46.17
N ASN A 227 28.15 -114.40 -45.90
CA ASN A 227 29.45 -114.62 -46.57
C ASN A 227 30.43 -115.40 -45.68
#